data_AF-A0A382UZ73-F1
#
_entry.id   AF-A0A382UZ73-F1
#
_cell.length_a   1.000
_cell.length_b   1.000
_cell.length_c   1.000
_cell.angle_alpha   90.00
_cell.angle_beta   90.00
_cell.angle_gamma   90.00
#
_symmetry.space_group_name_H-M   'P 1'
#
loop_
_entity.id
_entity.type
_entity.pdbx_description
1 polymer ?
#
loop_
_entity_poly.entity_id
_entity_poly.type
_entity_poly.pdbx_seq_one_letter_code
_entity_poly.pdbx_strand_id
1 'polypeptide(L)'
;VPIAVSVKELADALTMRGFEVSATDPAPVIPERPANSDDAVLDLEITTNRPDCLSVVGIAREVATLFNVELNSPMLSASPSGNDSLTVTVEDQAHELCSRYTASTSDVRVGPSPS
;
A
#
# COMPACT_ATOMS: atom_id res chain seq x y z
N VAL A 1 5.38 12.03 8.66
CA VAL A 1 6.54 12.71 9.29
C VAL A 1 7.79 12.28 8.55
N PRO A 2 8.72 13.18 8.16
CA PRO A 2 9.96 12.77 7.49
C PRO A 2 10.85 11.97 8.45
N ILE A 3 11.47 10.91 7.95
CA ILE A 3 12.41 10.07 8.70
C ILE A 3 13.79 10.33 8.09
N ALA A 4 14.71 10.88 8.89
CA ALA A 4 16.05 11.27 8.43
C ALA A 4 17.03 10.09 8.51
N VAL A 5 16.75 9.01 7.78
CA VAL A 5 17.62 7.85 7.64
C VAL A 5 17.83 7.53 6.17
N SER A 6 18.97 6.95 5.85
CA SER A 6 19.25 6.44 4.50
C SER A 6 18.41 5.20 4.19
N VAL A 7 18.24 4.89 2.90
CA VAL A 7 17.55 3.67 2.42
C VAL A 7 18.19 2.41 3.02
N LYS A 8 19.52 2.39 3.11
CA LYS A 8 20.26 1.26 3.71
C LYS A 8 19.92 1.09 5.19
N GLU A 9 19.91 2.18 5.96
CA GLU A 9 19.55 2.11 7.39
C GLU A 9 18.10 1.66 7.59
N LEU A 10 17.19 2.07 6.71
CA LEU A 10 15.81 1.60 6.72
C LEU A 10 15.72 0.09 6.42
N ALA A 11 16.42 -0.40 5.40
CA ALA A 11 16.47 -1.82 5.05
C ALA A 11 17.07 -2.66 6.19
N ASP A 12 18.17 -2.21 6.78
CA ASP A 12 18.82 -2.85 7.93
C ASP A 12 17.85 -2.90 9.13
N ALA A 13 17.11 -1.82 9.41
CA ALA A 13 16.14 -1.76 10.49
C ALA A 13 14.94 -2.69 10.29
N LEU A 14 14.43 -2.80 9.05
CA LEU A 14 13.37 -3.76 8.69
C LEU A 14 13.86 -5.20 8.83
N THR A 15 15.11 -5.47 8.45
CA THR A 15 15.73 -6.79 8.63
C THR A 15 15.76 -7.20 10.10
N MET A 16 16.13 -6.27 10.99
CA MET A 16 16.12 -6.51 12.43
C MET A 16 14.71 -6.73 13.03
N ARG A 17 13.64 -6.41 12.28
CA ARG A 17 12.25 -6.69 12.64
C ARG A 17 11.72 -8.02 12.09
N GLY A 18 12.57 -8.78 11.41
CA GLY A 18 12.21 -10.08 10.86
C GLY A 18 11.59 -10.01 9.46
N PHE A 19 11.75 -8.89 8.76
CA PHE A 19 11.49 -8.84 7.32
C PHE A 19 12.74 -9.29 6.57
N GLU A 20 12.58 -10.07 5.52
CA GLU A 20 13.70 -10.36 4.62
C GLU A 20 13.70 -9.33 3.49
N VAL A 21 14.71 -8.46 3.49
CA VAL A 21 14.95 -7.50 2.41
C VAL A 21 15.86 -8.17 1.39
N SER A 22 15.30 -8.70 0.31
CA SER A 22 16.03 -9.49 -0.69
C SER A 22 16.87 -8.61 -1.61
N ALA A 23 16.39 -7.41 -1.94
CA ALA A 23 17.07 -6.46 -2.80
C ALA A 23 16.73 -5.00 -2.46
N THR A 24 17.62 -4.09 -2.87
CA THR A 24 17.42 -2.65 -2.83
C THR A 24 17.90 -2.07 -4.16
N ASP A 25 16.95 -1.77 -5.03
CA ASP A 25 17.22 -1.25 -6.37
C ASP A 25 17.00 0.26 -6.43
N PRO A 26 17.72 0.98 -7.33
CA PRO A 26 17.41 2.38 -7.58
C PRO A 26 15.98 2.52 -8.10
N ALA A 27 15.31 3.58 -7.65
CA ALA A 27 14.04 4.02 -8.18
C ALA A 27 14.05 4.09 -9.72
N PRO A 28 13.02 3.56 -10.42
CA PRO A 28 12.91 3.77 -11.86
C PRO A 28 12.78 5.26 -12.16
N VAL A 29 13.49 5.71 -13.19
CA VAL A 29 13.43 7.08 -13.70
C VAL A 29 12.15 7.22 -14.52
N ILE A 30 11.24 8.05 -14.04
CA ILE A 30 10.00 8.42 -14.75
C ILE A 30 10.00 9.93 -14.97
N PRO A 31 9.30 10.46 -16.00
CA PRO A 31 9.32 11.90 -16.31
C PRO A 31 8.97 12.79 -15.12
N GLU A 32 8.10 12.32 -14.23
CA GLU A 32 7.64 13.03 -13.04
C GLU A 32 8.57 12.89 -11.81
N ARG A 33 9.54 11.97 -11.87
CA ARG A 33 10.54 11.74 -10.82
C ARG A 33 11.94 11.70 -11.42
N PRO A 34 12.69 12.83 -11.38
CA PRO A 34 14.01 12.91 -12.00
C PRO A 34 15.02 11.98 -11.33
N ALA A 35 16.06 11.60 -12.08
CA ALA A 35 17.08 10.61 -11.70
C ALA A 35 17.90 10.93 -10.42
N ASN A 36 17.65 12.05 -9.76
CA ASN A 36 18.32 12.50 -8.54
C ASN A 36 17.42 12.36 -7.29
N SER A 37 16.34 11.58 -7.36
CA SER A 37 15.55 11.23 -6.17
C SER A 37 16.33 10.24 -5.31
N ASP A 38 16.40 10.47 -3.99
CA ASP A 38 16.91 9.52 -2.98
C ASP A 38 15.99 8.29 -2.79
N ASP A 39 15.20 7.95 -3.81
CA ASP A 39 14.20 6.91 -3.76
C ASP A 39 14.79 5.56 -4.18
N ALA A 40 14.22 4.50 -3.63
CA ALA A 40 14.60 3.12 -3.91
C ALA A 40 13.39 2.20 -4.00
N VAL A 41 13.60 1.04 -4.60
CA VAL A 41 12.67 -0.08 -4.57
C VAL A 41 13.25 -1.11 -3.61
N LEU A 42 12.53 -1.39 -2.53
CA LEU A 42 12.86 -2.47 -1.61
C LEU A 42 12.06 -3.70 -2.01
N ASP A 43 12.75 -4.80 -2.24
CA ASP A 43 12.11 -6.10 -2.41
C ASP A 43 12.04 -6.81 -1.05
N LEU A 44 10.81 -7.12 -0.63
CA LEU A 44 10.50 -7.60 0.72
C LEU A 44 9.78 -8.94 0.62
N GLU A 45 10.39 -9.97 1.21
CA GLU A 45 9.76 -11.27 1.37
C GLU A 45 8.92 -11.26 2.66
N ILE A 46 7.60 -11.26 2.50
CA ILE A 46 6.63 -11.20 3.61
C ILE A 46 6.16 -12.61 3.96
N THR A 47 6.44 -13.05 5.19
CA THR A 47 6.03 -14.35 5.71
C THR A 47 4.52 -14.42 6.01
N THR A 48 3.97 -15.64 6.04
CA THR A 48 2.52 -15.89 6.17
C THR A 48 1.86 -15.37 7.45
N ASN A 49 2.64 -15.13 8.50
CA ASN A 49 2.18 -14.58 9.78
C ASN A 49 1.99 -13.05 9.78
N ARG A 50 2.40 -12.34 8.71
CA ARG A 50 2.30 -10.86 8.62
C ARG A 50 1.55 -10.38 7.36
N PRO A 51 0.30 -10.84 7.13
CA PRO A 51 -0.49 -10.41 5.97
C PRO A 51 -0.80 -8.90 5.99
N ASP A 52 -0.72 -8.26 7.15
CA ASP A 52 -0.87 -6.81 7.30
C ASP A 52 0.20 -6.01 6.53
N CYS A 53 1.37 -6.61 6.30
CA CYS A 53 2.51 -6.00 5.60
C CYS A 53 2.50 -6.21 4.07
N LEU A 54 1.46 -6.83 3.51
CA LEU A 54 1.28 -6.97 2.05
C LEU A 54 0.77 -5.68 1.36
N SER A 55 0.90 -4.53 2.02
CA SER A 55 0.48 -3.24 1.50
C SER A 55 1.46 -2.15 1.92
N VAL A 56 1.54 -1.08 1.13
CA VAL A 56 2.37 0.10 1.45
C VAL A 56 2.01 0.69 2.82
N VAL A 57 0.71 0.77 3.14
CA VAL A 57 0.24 1.28 4.44
C VAL A 57 0.68 0.37 5.59
N GLY A 58 0.69 -0.95 5.39
CA GLY A 58 1.19 -1.93 6.35
C GLY A 58 2.67 -1.74 6.67
N ILE A 59 3.50 -1.69 5.63
CA ILE A 59 4.94 -1.43 5.78
C ILE A 59 5.18 -0.05 6.40
N ALA A 60 4.50 0.99 5.93
CA ALA A 60 4.62 2.34 6.51
C ALA A 60 4.25 2.37 8.00
N ARG A 61 3.28 1.57 8.43
CA ARG A 61 2.91 1.44 9.86
C ARG A 61 4.00 0.77 10.68
N GLU A 62 4.64 -0.27 10.15
CA GLU A 62 5.79 -0.90 10.80
C GLU A 62 6.97 0.09 10.91
N VAL A 63 7.27 0.81 9.83
CA VAL A 63 8.31 1.85 9.80
C VAL A 63 7.99 2.98 10.79
N ALA A 64 6.73 3.43 10.86
CA ALA A 64 6.31 4.44 11.83
C ALA A 64 6.56 3.99 13.28
N THR A 65 6.29 2.72 13.57
CA THR A 65 6.53 2.10 14.88
C THR A 65 8.04 1.99 15.17
N LEU A 66 8.84 1.63 14.17
CA LEU A 66 10.31 1.53 14.27
C LEU A 66 10.96 2.85 14.69
N PHE A 67 10.56 3.94 14.06
CA PHE A 67 11.16 5.26 14.30
C PHE A 67 10.39 6.11 15.31
N ASN A 68 9.35 5.54 15.95
CA ASN A 68 8.48 6.23 16.91
C ASN A 68 7.94 7.56 16.36
N VAL A 69 7.40 7.52 15.14
CA VAL A 69 6.79 8.66 14.46
C VAL A 69 5.32 8.40 14.17
N GLU A 70 4.55 9.47 13.98
CA GLU A 70 3.16 9.33 13.55
C GLU A 70 3.06 8.85 12.10
N LEU A 71 2.19 7.86 11.88
CA LEU A 71 1.83 7.38 10.54
C LEU A 71 0.94 8.42 9.85
N ASN A 72 1.42 8.97 8.74
CA ASN A 72 0.60 9.81 7.87
C ASN A 72 -0.22 8.92 6.92
N SER A 73 -1.46 8.61 7.30
CA SER A 73 -2.35 7.78 6.49
C SER A 73 -3.02 8.60 5.38
N PRO A 74 -3.17 8.05 4.16
CA PRO A 74 -3.86 8.75 3.09
C PRO A 74 -5.32 9.05 3.49
N MET A 75 -5.78 10.27 3.22
CA MET A 75 -7.20 10.60 3.38
C MET A 75 -8.01 9.89 2.28
N LEU A 76 -8.94 9.05 2.68
CA LEU A 76 -9.89 8.42 1.78
C LEU A 76 -11.08 9.35 1.58
N SER A 77 -11.01 10.24 0.60
CA SER A 77 -12.14 11.06 0.18
C SER A 77 -12.79 10.44 -1.05
N ALA A 78 -13.48 9.32 -0.88
CA ALA A 78 -14.31 8.74 -1.94
C ALA A 78 -15.73 8.58 -1.40
N SER A 79 -16.62 9.46 -1.83
CA SER A 79 -18.05 9.18 -1.80
C SER A 79 -18.38 8.46 -3.10
N PRO A 80 -19.10 7.31 -3.08
CA PRO A 80 -19.58 6.70 -4.30
C PRO A 80 -20.43 7.72 -5.07
N SER A 81 -20.06 7.97 -6.32
CA SER A 81 -20.66 9.03 -7.16
C SER A 81 -21.63 8.49 -8.22
N GLY A 82 -21.95 7.20 -8.18
CA GLY A 82 -22.94 6.59 -9.06
C GLY A 82 -24.36 6.89 -8.60
N ASN A 83 -25.21 7.32 -9.54
CA ASN A 83 -26.64 7.52 -9.31
C ASN A 83 -27.47 6.25 -9.57
N ASP A 84 -26.83 5.18 -10.04
CA ASP A 84 -27.48 3.93 -10.38
C ASP A 84 -27.58 2.98 -9.19
N SER A 85 -28.78 2.43 -9.00
CA SER A 85 -29.01 1.37 -8.01
C SER A 85 -28.38 0.07 -8.46
N LEU A 86 -27.39 -0.42 -7.72
CA LEU A 86 -26.80 -1.74 -7.90
C LEU A 86 -27.37 -2.70 -6.85
N THR A 87 -28.01 -3.78 -7.30
CA THR A 87 -28.43 -4.89 -6.43
C THR A 87 -27.39 -5.99 -6.50
N VAL A 88 -26.83 -6.36 -5.35
CA VAL A 88 -25.95 -7.51 -5.19
C VAL A 88 -26.61 -8.50 -4.26
N THR A 89 -26.76 -9.73 -4.71
CA THR A 89 -27.23 -10.85 -3.89
C THR A 89 -26.03 -11.73 -3.56
N VAL A 90 -25.74 -11.89 -2.27
CA VAL A 90 -24.81 -12.90 -1.77
C VAL A 90 -25.66 -14.09 -1.33
N GLU A 91 -25.43 -15.25 -1.92
CA GLU A 91 -26.21 -16.46 -1.59
C GLU A 91 -25.99 -16.87 -0.13
N ASP A 92 -27.04 -17.33 0.54
CA ASP A 92 -27.00 -17.70 1.96
C ASP A 92 -25.92 -18.75 2.27
N GLN A 93 -25.68 -19.68 1.34
CA GLN A 93 -24.64 -20.71 1.48
C GLN A 93 -23.21 -20.14 1.48
N ALA A 94 -23.03 -18.90 0.99
CA ALA A 94 -21.73 -18.23 0.92
C ALA A 94 -21.46 -17.32 2.12
N HIS A 95 -22.42 -17.14 3.04
CA HIS A 95 -22.29 -16.20 4.16
C HIS A 95 -21.16 -16.58 5.14
N GLU A 96 -20.88 -17.88 5.31
CA GLU A 96 -19.74 -18.35 6.13
C GLU A 96 -18.38 -18.07 5.46
N LEU A 97 -18.35 -17.95 4.14
CA LEU A 97 -17.13 -17.74 3.35
C LEU A 97 -16.86 -16.26 3.07
N CYS A 98 -17.90 -15.42 3.04
CA CYS A 98 -17.80 -14.00 2.74
C CYS A 98 -18.61 -13.18 3.74
N SER A 99 -17.96 -12.79 4.84
CA SER A 99 -18.58 -11.99 5.91
C SER A 99 -18.84 -10.53 5.53
N ARG A 100 -18.21 -10.02 4.48
CA ARG A 100 -18.37 -8.65 3.99
C ARG A 100 -18.15 -8.58 2.49
N TYR A 101 -19.15 -8.08 1.78
CA TYR A 101 -19.07 -7.71 0.37
C TYR A 101 -19.51 -6.25 0.21
N THR A 102 -18.77 -5.47 -0.58
CA THR A 102 -19.07 -4.06 -0.85
C THR A 102 -18.94 -3.80 -2.35
N ALA A 103 -19.90 -3.10 -2.95
CA ALA A 103 -19.85 -2.67 -4.34
C ALA A 103 -20.28 -1.21 -4.47
N SER A 104 -19.74 -0.53 -5.47
CA SER A 104 -20.09 0.84 -5.83
C SER A 104 -20.07 1.01 -7.34
N THR A 105 -20.95 1.84 -7.88
CA THR A 105 -20.97 2.23 -9.29
C THR A 105 -20.37 3.63 -9.45
N SER A 106 -19.69 3.84 -10.57
CA SER A 106 -19.13 5.14 -10.97
C SER A 106 -19.16 5.25 -12.48
N ASP A 107 -19.56 6.41 -13.00
CA ASP A 107 -19.43 6.74 -14.41
C ASP A 107 -17.94 7.00 -14.74
N VAL A 108 -17.36 6.16 -15.59
CA VAL A 108 -15.93 6.24 -15.95
C VAL A 108 -15.74 6.34 -17.46
N ARG A 109 -14.67 7.02 -17.88
CA ARG A 109 -14.19 7.03 -19.26
C ARG A 109 -12.83 6.35 -19.31
N VAL A 110 -12.68 5.35 -20.18
CA VAL A 110 -11.40 4.68 -20.38
C VAL A 110 -10.39 5.66 -21.00
N GLY A 111 -9.23 5.79 -20.36
CA GLY A 111 -8.10 6.60 -20.79
C GLY A 111 -6.79 5.98 -20.31
N PRO A 112 -5.64 6.52 -20.75
CA PRO A 112 -4.36 6.10 -20.21
C PRO A 112 -4.28 6.41 -18.71
N SER A 113 -3.48 5.64 -17.97
CA SER A 113 -3.15 5.98 -16.59
C SER A 113 -2.53 7.38 -16.53
N PRO A 114 -2.81 8.18 -15.47
CA PRO A 114 -2.06 9.40 -15.22
C PRO A 114 -0.56 9.12 -15.25
N SER A 115 0.21 10.00 -15.88
CA SER A 115 1.68 9.93 -15.87
C SER A 115 2.25 10.20 -14.49
#